data_AF-A0A1Q7UMD1-F1
#
_entry.id   AF-A0A1Q7UMD1-F1
#
_cell.length_a   1.000
_cell.length_b   1.000
_cell.length_c   1.000
_cell.angle_alpha   90.00
_cell.angle_beta   90.00
_cell.angle_gamma   90.00
#
_symmetry.space_group_name_H-M   'P 1'
#
loop_
_entity.id
_entity.type
_entity.pdbx_description
1 polymer ?
#
loop_
_entity_poly.entity_id
_entity_poly.type
_entity_poly.pdbx_seq_one_letter_code
_entity_poly.pdbx_strand_id
1 'polypeptide(L)'
;MRTYCKAYHLKDLRQFPGWSEGAKEDEAHLADEDVVYLWDDFTVVKTPVSPEPDMLWDQATPDWQEFCQTTLRFEIPEDLRYAYEESKG
;
A
#
# COMPACT_ATOMS: atom_id res chain seq x y z
N MET A 1 -3.08 10.56 -11.64
CA MET A 1 -3.89 9.35 -11.44
C MET A 1 -3.03 8.36 -10.70
N ARG A 2 -3.53 7.66 -9.66
CA ARG A 2 -2.80 6.55 -9.04
C ARG A 2 -3.04 5.35 -9.94
N THR A 3 -2.02 4.95 -10.68
CA THR A 3 -2.21 4.02 -11.79
C THR A 3 -1.99 2.58 -11.37
N TYR A 4 -1.20 2.36 -10.31
CA TYR A 4 -0.92 1.02 -9.83
C TYR A 4 -1.22 0.90 -8.34
N CYS A 5 -2.00 -0.11 -7.99
CA CYS A 5 -2.18 -0.55 -6.64
C CYS A 5 -2.11 -2.07 -6.59
N LYS A 6 -1.61 -2.60 -5.47
CA LYS A 6 -1.57 -4.04 -5.23
C LYS A 6 -2.14 -4.34 -3.85
N ALA A 7 -2.98 -5.35 -3.81
CA ALA A 7 -3.59 -5.83 -2.59
C ALA A 7 -2.61 -6.72 -1.81
N TYR A 8 -2.58 -6.54 -0.50
CA TYR A 8 -1.76 -7.31 0.45
C TYR A 8 -2.58 -7.61 1.70
N HIS A 9 -2.24 -8.68 2.41
CA HIS A 9 -2.83 -8.89 3.73
C HIS A 9 -2.17 -7.96 4.74
N LEU A 10 -2.96 -7.46 5.69
CA LEU A 10 -2.49 -6.54 6.71
C LEU A 10 -1.36 -7.14 7.56
N LYS A 11 -1.41 -8.45 7.83
CA LYS A 11 -0.32 -9.16 8.51
C LYS A 11 1.03 -8.99 7.81
N ASP A 12 1.04 -8.86 6.49
CA ASP A 12 2.28 -8.72 5.73
C ASP A 12 2.87 -7.33 5.95
N LEU A 13 2.04 -6.29 6.08
CA LEU A 13 2.48 -4.93 6.40
C LEU A 13 2.90 -4.77 7.86
N ARG A 14 2.19 -5.45 8.79
CA ARG A 14 2.55 -5.48 10.22
C ARG A 14 3.91 -6.13 10.50
N GLN A 15 4.52 -6.81 9.53
CA GLN A 15 5.91 -7.27 9.66
C GLN A 15 6.93 -6.12 9.60
N PHE A 16 6.54 -4.94 9.11
CA PHE A 16 7.41 -3.76 9.13
C PHE A 16 7.50 -3.22 10.58
N PRO A 17 8.71 -3.12 11.17
CA PRO A 17 8.86 -2.73 12.57
C PRO A 17 8.32 -1.33 12.91
N GLY A 18 8.31 -0.43 11.93
CA GLY A 18 7.80 0.93 12.07
C GLY A 18 6.32 1.08 11.77
N TRP A 19 5.61 -0.01 11.48
CA TRP A 19 4.21 0.03 11.07
C TRP A 19 3.33 0.54 12.21
N SER A 20 2.52 1.55 11.91
CA SER A 20 1.52 2.12 12.81
C SER A 20 0.29 2.43 11.98
N GLU A 21 -0.75 1.63 12.15
CA GLU A 21 -2.06 1.95 11.61
C GLU A 21 -2.48 3.30 12.21
N GLY A 22 -2.88 4.25 11.37
CA GLY A 22 -3.44 5.52 11.83
C GLY A 22 -4.47 5.24 12.92
N ALA A 23 -4.33 5.85 14.08
CA ALA A 23 -5.20 5.57 15.23
C ALA A 23 -6.55 6.27 15.08
N LYS A 24 -7.30 6.07 13.98
CA LYS A 24 -8.72 6.42 13.99
C LYS A 24 -9.44 5.32 14.75
N GLU A 25 -10.26 5.70 15.73
CA GLU A 25 -10.93 4.79 16.68
C GLU A 25 -11.78 3.68 16.01
N ASP A 26 -12.11 3.81 14.72
CA ASP A 26 -12.77 2.79 13.89
C ASP A 26 -11.83 1.71 13.31
N GLU A 27 -10.51 1.90 13.37
CA GLU A 27 -9.50 1.00 12.79
C GLU A 27 -9.04 -0.12 13.75
N ALA A 28 -9.48 -0.07 15.02
CA ALA A 28 -9.15 -1.04 16.06
C ALA A 28 -9.65 -2.48 15.82
N HIS A 29 -10.39 -2.73 14.72
CA HIS A 29 -10.91 -4.04 14.36
C HIS A 29 -10.23 -4.70 13.17
N LEU A 30 -9.16 -4.10 12.63
CA LEU A 30 -8.46 -4.72 11.51
C LEU A 30 -7.71 -5.99 11.94
N ALA A 31 -8.17 -7.11 11.38
CA ALA A 31 -7.58 -8.42 11.54
C ALA A 31 -6.40 -8.59 10.58
N ASP A 32 -5.48 -9.45 10.95
CA ASP A 32 -4.31 -9.84 10.15
C ASP A 32 -4.68 -10.35 8.73
N GLU A 33 -5.88 -10.89 8.58
CA GLU A 33 -6.41 -11.41 7.32
C GLU A 33 -7.01 -10.34 6.41
N ASP A 34 -7.27 -9.13 6.94
CA ASP A 34 -7.84 -8.03 6.16
C ASP A 34 -6.94 -7.65 5.01
N VAL A 35 -7.56 -7.33 3.88
CA VAL A 35 -6.87 -6.94 2.67
C VAL A 35 -6.79 -5.42 2.61
N VAL A 36 -5.57 -4.93 2.44
CA VAL A 36 -5.25 -3.50 2.25
C VAL A 36 -4.54 -3.32 0.92
N TYR A 37 -4.49 -2.08 0.44
CA TYR A 37 -3.99 -1.76 -0.88
C TYR A 37 -2.81 -0.80 -0.78
N LEU A 38 -1.67 -1.23 -1.31
CA LEU A 38 -0.46 -0.42 -1.46
C LEU A 38 -0.48 0.24 -2.84
N TRP A 39 -0.30 1.55 -2.86
CA TRP A 39 -0.23 2.37 -4.07
C TRP A 39 1.20 2.56 -4.57
N ASP A 40 1.33 3.04 -5.81
CA ASP A 40 2.62 3.30 -6.46
C ASP A 40 3.49 4.35 -5.76
N ASP A 41 2.89 5.19 -4.91
CA ASP A 41 3.56 6.17 -4.05
C ASP A 41 3.90 5.62 -2.65
N PHE A 42 3.73 4.31 -2.44
CA PHE A 42 3.90 3.62 -1.15
C PHE A 42 2.88 4.02 -0.07
N THR A 43 1.76 4.64 -0.45
CA THR A 43 0.62 4.87 0.43
C THR A 43 -0.19 3.58 0.59
N VAL A 44 -0.66 3.31 1.81
CA VAL A 44 -1.55 2.18 2.10
C VAL A 44 -2.94 2.70 2.44
N VAL A 45 -3.94 2.12 1.78
CA VAL A 45 -5.36 2.42 2.01
C VAL A 45 -6.15 1.14 2.22
N LYS A 46 -7.27 1.22 2.94
CA LYS A 46 -8.20 0.08 3.10
C LYS A 46 -8.95 -0.23 1.82
N THR A 47 -9.32 0.82 1.07
CA THR A 47 -10.09 0.69 -0.18
C THR A 47 -9.61 1.72 -1.20
N PRO A 48 -9.23 1.29 -2.42
CA PRO A 48 -8.74 2.19 -3.45
C PRO A 48 -9.86 2.81 -4.29
N VAL A 49 -11.10 2.34 -4.14
CA VAL A 49 -12.25 2.73 -4.97
C VAL A 49 -13.18 3.77 -4.32
N SER A 50 -12.97 4.09 -3.05
CA SER A 50 -13.79 5.09 -2.35
C SER A 50 -13.39 6.52 -2.72
N PRO A 51 -14.35 7.46 -2.77
CA PRO A 51 -14.05 8.88 -3.02
C PRO A 51 -13.20 9.50 -1.90
N GLU A 52 -13.33 9.00 -0.68
CA GLU A 52 -12.51 9.32 0.49
C GLU A 52 -11.86 8.02 0.98
N PRO A 53 -10.71 7.63 0.42
CA PRO A 53 -10.06 6.38 0.76
C PRO A 53 -9.53 6.45 2.21
N ASP A 54 -9.91 5.47 3.02
CA ASP A 54 -9.38 5.30 4.37
C ASP A 54 -7.88 4.98 4.31
N MET A 55 -7.08 6.00 4.53
CA MET A 55 -5.63 5.95 4.49
C MET A 55 -5.09 5.43 5.80
N LEU A 56 -4.41 4.28 5.73
CA LEU A 56 -3.78 3.62 6.87
C LEU A 56 -2.37 4.15 7.11
N TRP A 57 -1.65 4.45 6.02
CA TRP A 57 -0.25 4.86 6.04
C TRP A 57 0.08 5.70 4.82
N ASP A 58 0.77 6.83 5.01
CA ASP A 58 1.18 7.75 3.94
C ASP A 58 2.66 8.14 4.00
N GLN A 59 3.45 7.46 4.83
CA GLN A 59 4.86 7.77 5.01
C GLN A 59 5.75 6.88 4.13
N ALA A 60 6.12 7.39 2.95
CA ALA A 60 7.05 6.72 2.03
C ALA A 60 8.53 6.85 2.46
N THR A 61 8.88 6.41 3.67
CA THR A 61 10.27 6.44 4.16
C THR A 61 11.16 5.46 3.38
N PRO A 62 12.50 5.68 3.33
CA PRO A 62 13.40 4.77 2.64
C PRO A 62 13.33 3.32 3.16
N ASP A 63 13.25 3.14 4.48
CA ASP A 63 13.08 1.81 5.11
C ASP A 63 11.77 1.14 4.70
N TRP A 64 10.68 1.90 4.58
CA TRP A 64 9.39 1.39 4.12
C TRP A 64 9.43 0.98 2.64
N GLN A 65 10.07 1.79 1.80
CA GLN A 65 10.24 1.49 0.38
C GLN A 65 11.06 0.21 0.17
N GLU A 66 12.14 0.04 0.94
CA GLU A 66 12.96 -1.16 0.93
C GLU A 66 12.13 -2.37 1.40
N PHE A 67 11.38 -2.25 2.50
CA PHE A 67 10.51 -3.31 2.99
C PHE A 67 9.46 -3.73 1.93
N CYS A 68 8.83 -2.76 1.27
CA CYS A 68 7.84 -3.02 0.23
C CYS A 68 8.46 -3.78 -0.96
N GLN A 69 9.66 -3.40 -1.39
CA GLN A 69 10.30 -4.04 -2.54
C GLN A 69 10.92 -5.41 -2.20
N THR A 70 11.46 -5.58 -0.99
CA THR A 70 12.16 -6.81 -0.58
C THR A 70 11.23 -7.86 0.01
N THR A 71 10.35 -7.44 0.94
CA THR A 71 9.48 -8.33 1.70
C THR A 71 8.14 -8.51 1.00
N LEU A 72 7.45 -7.40 0.69
CA LEU A 72 6.17 -7.46 -0.03
C LEU A 72 6.33 -7.76 -1.53
N ARG A 73 7.56 -7.64 -2.06
CA ARG A 73 7.84 -7.75 -3.50
C ARG A 73 6.88 -6.87 -4.32
N PHE A 74 6.71 -5.64 -3.85
CA PHE A 74 5.97 -4.61 -4.54
C PHE A 74 6.85 -4.05 -5.66
N GLU A 75 6.59 -4.55 -6.85
CA GLU A 75 7.17 -4.08 -8.09
C GLU A 75 6.08 -4.05 -9.16
N ILE A 76 6.23 -3.13 -10.10
CA ILE A 76 5.40 -3.13 -11.31
C ILE A 76 6.01 -4.15 -12.26
N PRO A 77 5.30 -5.23 -12.63
CA PRO A 77 5.78 -6.22 -13.59
C PRO A 77 6.22 -5.55 -14.89
N GLU A 78 7.29 -6.05 -15.51
CA GLU A 78 7.84 -5.46 -16.74
C GLU A 78 6.78 -5.37 -17.85
N ASP A 79 5.90 -6.37 -17.97
CA ASP A 79 4.79 -6.38 -18.93
C ASP A 79 3.77 -5.25 -18.72
N LEU A 80 3.65 -4.74 -17.49
CA LEU A 80 2.73 -3.64 -17.14
C LEU A 80 3.43 -2.29 -17.06
N ARG A 81 4.77 -2.26 -17.12
CA ARG A 81 5.56 -1.04 -17.00
C ARG A 81 5.26 -0.06 -18.12
N TYR A 82 5.11 -0.55 -19.35
CA TYR A 82 4.83 0.29 -20.53
C TYR A 82 3.49 1.04 -20.40
N ALA A 83 2.43 0.33 -19.98
CA ALA A 83 1.11 0.92 -19.75
C ALA A 83 1.11 1.89 -18.55
N TYR A 84 1.91 1.61 -17.52
CA TYR A 84 2.08 2.48 -16.38
C TYR A 84 2.79 3.80 -16.75
N GLU A 85 3.86 3.72 -17.53
CA GLU A 85 4.60 4.89 -18.01
C GLU A 85 3.73 5.79 -18.91
N GLU A 86 2.95 5.19 -19.83
CA GLU A 86 1.97 5.96 -20.64
C GLU A 86 0.94 6.70 -19.79
N SER A 87 0.49 6.12 -18.68
CA SER A 87 -0.53 6.73 -17.82
C SER A 87 -0.04 7.91 -16.97
N LYS A 88 1.29 8.05 -16.81
CA LYS A 88 1.93 9.12 -16.03
C LYS A 88 2.31 10.32 -16.91
N GLY A 89 2.29 10.15 -18.24
CA GLY A 89 2.62 11.18 -19.24
C GLY A 89 1.49 12.13 -19.58
#